data_AF-E6XK96-F1
#
_entry.id   AF-E6XK96-F1
#
_cell.length_a   1.000
_cell.length_b   1.000
_cell.length_c   1.000
_cell.angle_alpha   90.00
_cell.angle_beta   90.00
_cell.angle_gamma   90.00
#
_symmetry.space_group_name_H-M   'P 1'
#
loop_
_entity.id
_entity.type
_entity.pdbx_description
1 polymer ?
#
loop_
_entity_poly.entity_id
_entity_poly.type
_entity_poly.pdbx_seq_one_letter_code
_entity_poly.pdbx_strand_id
1 'polypeptide(L)'
;MNQEQKRTHWASVIEQQKQSQLSIKQFCEDKGISYQTFFYWSKRLRSPETVQTLQPIKFDESRHLLSEAVVLLFANGIRAELPAALSPAQIKHWVDALQ
;
A
#
# COMPACT_ATOMS: atom_id res chain seq x y z
N MET A 1 -12.23 11.74 25.32
CA MET A 1 -13.29 11.07 24.51
C MET A 1 -12.63 9.99 23.66
N ASN A 2 -12.94 8.72 23.95
CA ASN A 2 -12.36 7.55 23.26
C ASN A 2 -12.87 7.47 21.79
N GLN A 3 -12.19 6.71 20.92
CA GLN A 3 -12.57 6.54 19.51
C GLN A 3 -14.00 5.97 19.36
N GLU A 4 -14.37 5.05 20.23
CA GLU A 4 -15.71 4.45 20.26
C GLU A 4 -16.79 5.47 20.62
N GLN A 5 -16.56 6.28 21.65
CA GLN A 5 -17.47 7.36 22.05
C GLN A 5 -17.69 8.37 20.91
N LYS A 6 -16.63 8.69 20.15
CA LYS A 6 -16.74 9.55 18.97
C LYS A 6 -17.59 8.91 17.88
N ARG A 7 -17.41 7.61 17.61
CA ARG A 7 -18.23 6.89 16.61
C ARG A 7 -19.70 6.90 17.00
N THR A 8 -20.04 6.60 18.25
CA THR A 8 -21.43 6.61 18.75
C THR A 8 -22.06 7.99 18.64
N HIS A 9 -21.32 9.04 19.02
CA HIS A 9 -21.79 10.42 18.87
C HIS A 9 -22.12 10.75 17.41
N TRP A 10 -21.20 10.48 16.48
CA TRP A 10 -21.41 10.78 15.07
C TRP A 10 -22.49 9.91 14.41
N ALA A 11 -22.67 8.67 14.86
CA ALA A 11 -23.78 7.83 14.43
C ALA A 11 -25.13 8.45 14.81
N SER A 12 -25.26 8.95 16.05
CA SER A 12 -26.48 9.64 16.50
C SER A 12 -26.72 10.94 15.72
N VAL A 13 -25.68 11.75 15.46
CA VAL A 13 -25.80 12.98 14.67
C VAL A 13 -26.29 12.71 13.24
N ILE A 14 -25.79 11.65 12.60
CA ILE A 14 -26.22 11.25 11.25
C ILE A 14 -27.67 10.75 11.26
N GLU A 15 -28.08 10.03 12.30
CA GLU A 15 -29.46 9.57 12.46
C GLU A 15 -30.42 10.75 12.66
N GLN A 16 -30.04 11.73 13.49
CA GLN A 16 -30.80 12.97 13.65
C GLN A 16 -30.96 13.72 12.32
N GLN A 17 -29.90 13.79 11.50
CA GLN A 17 -29.99 14.40 10.17
C GLN A 17 -31.00 13.66 9.29
N LYS A 18 -30.98 12.32 9.27
CA LYS A 18 -31.95 11.52 8.50
C LYS A 18 -33.39 11.72 8.97
N GLN A 19 -33.61 11.79 10.28
CA GLN A 19 -34.93 12.01 10.87
C GLN A 19 -35.45 13.43 10.63
N SER A 20 -34.55 14.42 10.57
CA SER A 20 -34.93 15.83 10.37
C SER A 20 -35.47 16.14 8.97
N GLN A 21 -35.23 15.27 7.98
CA GLN A 21 -35.55 15.49 6.55
C GLN A 21 -34.95 16.78 5.94
N LEU A 22 -34.09 17.49 6.68
CA LEU A 22 -33.36 18.66 6.20
C LEU A 22 -32.21 18.24 5.29
N SER A 23 -31.84 19.12 4.35
CA SER A 23 -30.61 18.93 3.58
C SER A 23 -29.40 18.89 4.52
N ILE A 24 -28.37 18.12 4.18
CA ILE A 24 -27.14 18.02 4.99
C ILE A 24 -26.55 19.40 5.26
N LYS A 25 -26.62 20.31 4.27
CA LYS A 25 -26.10 21.67 4.40
C LYS A 25 -26.86 22.47 5.47
N GLN A 26 -28.19 22.49 5.40
CA GLN A 26 -29.02 23.18 6.40
C GLN A 26 -28.84 22.58 7.79
N PHE A 27 -28.83 21.24 7.91
CA PHE A 27 -28.59 20.58 9.19
C PHE A 27 -27.22 20.93 9.80
N CYS A 28 -26.18 21.03 8.96
CA CYS A 28 -24.85 21.43 9.39
C CYS A 28 -24.81 22.89 9.85
N GLU A 29 -25.47 23.79 9.12
CA GLU A 29 -25.58 25.21 9.48
C GLU A 29 -26.33 25.40 10.82
N ASP A 30 -27.48 24.75 10.98
CA ASP A 30 -28.31 24.85 12.20
C ASP A 30 -27.62 24.30 13.45
N LYS A 31 -26.84 23.21 13.29
CA LYS A 31 -26.11 22.57 14.39
C LYS A 31 -24.71 23.14 14.62
N GLY A 32 -24.26 24.10 13.81
CA GLY A 32 -22.90 24.64 13.86
C GLY A 32 -21.81 23.60 13.56
N ILE A 33 -22.15 22.59 12.74
CA ILE A 33 -21.24 21.50 12.36
C ILE A 33 -20.60 21.83 11.01
N SER A 34 -19.29 21.61 10.89
CA SER A 34 -18.63 21.70 9.59
C SER A 34 -19.14 20.60 8.64
N TYR A 35 -19.59 21.02 7.45
CA TYR A 35 -20.02 20.13 6.38
C TYR A 35 -18.98 19.04 6.05
N GLN A 36 -17.69 19.41 6.07
CA GLN A 36 -16.58 18.48 5.80
C GLN A 36 -16.48 17.40 6.88
N THR A 37 -16.63 17.78 8.15
CA THR A 37 -16.58 16.85 9.28
C THR A 37 -17.76 15.89 9.25
N PHE A 38 -18.96 16.39 8.97
CA PHE A 38 -20.13 15.55 8.78
C PHE A 38 -19.92 14.52 7.65
N PHE A 39 -19.45 14.98 6.49
CA PHE A 39 -19.24 14.09 5.34
C PHE A 39 -18.16 13.04 5.62
N TYR A 40 -17.06 13.42 6.29
CA TYR A 40 -16.01 12.51 6.71
C TYR A 40 -16.56 11.37 7.60
N TRP A 41 -17.31 11.70 8.65
CA TRP A 41 -17.87 10.70 9.54
C TRP A 41 -18.97 9.88 8.89
N SER A 42 -19.78 10.49 8.03
CA SER A 42 -20.78 9.82 7.21
C SER A 42 -20.16 8.75 6.32
N LYS A 43 -19.02 9.04 5.68
CA LYS A 43 -18.25 8.07 4.89
C LYS A 43 -17.63 6.99 5.78
N ARG A 44 -16.97 7.39 6.86
CA ARG A 44 -16.27 6.48 7.79
C ARG A 44 -17.21 5.51 8.51
N LEU A 45 -18.46 5.88 8.75
CA LEU A 45 -19.46 5.00 9.38
C LEU A 45 -20.21 4.11 8.38
N ARG A 46 -20.22 4.46 7.08
CA ARG A 46 -20.75 3.58 6.01
C ARG A 46 -19.77 2.49 5.60
N SER A 47 -18.47 2.78 5.62
CA SER A 47 -17.46 1.78 5.27
C SER A 47 -17.18 0.89 6.48
N PRO A 48 -17.25 -0.46 6.35
CA PRO A 48 -16.69 -1.34 7.37
C PRO A 48 -15.20 -0.99 7.53
N GLU A 49 -14.68 -1.03 8.76
CA GLU A 49 -13.26 -0.80 8.99
C GLU A 49 -12.49 -1.85 8.21
N THR A 50 -11.88 -1.43 7.11
CA THR A 50 -10.96 -2.27 6.36
C THR A 50 -9.73 -2.45 7.24
N VAL A 51 -9.70 -3.55 7.98
CA VAL A 51 -8.51 -4.01 8.67
C VAL A 51 -7.46 -4.21 7.58
N GLN A 52 -6.55 -3.26 7.45
CA GLN A 52 -5.41 -3.40 6.55
C GLN A 52 -4.51 -4.49 7.14
N THR A 53 -4.57 -5.68 6.57
CA THR A 53 -3.67 -6.77 6.92
C THR A 53 -2.32 -6.51 6.27
N LEU A 54 -1.31 -6.22 7.09
CA LEU A 54 0.07 -6.13 6.63
C LEU A 54 0.49 -7.50 6.07
N GLN A 55 0.86 -7.54 4.81
CA GLN A 55 1.41 -8.75 4.20
C GLN A 55 2.92 -8.77 4.46
N PRO A 56 3.47 -9.81 5.12
CA PRO A 56 4.90 -9.89 5.35
C PRO A 56 5.64 -10.13 4.04
N ILE A 57 6.68 -9.31 3.80
CA ILE A 57 7.60 -9.51 2.68
C ILE A 57 8.52 -10.68 3.06
N LYS A 58 8.40 -11.80 2.34
CA LYS A 58 9.30 -12.94 2.49
C LYS A 58 10.48 -12.77 1.54
N PHE A 59 11.68 -12.56 2.09
CA PHE A 59 12.92 -12.68 1.33
C PHE A 59 13.30 -14.16 1.29
N ASP A 60 13.37 -14.73 0.10
CA ASP A 60 13.85 -16.10 -0.10
C ASP A 60 15.37 -16.04 -0.32
N GLU A 61 16.13 -15.99 0.77
CA GLU A 61 17.61 -15.93 0.73
C GLU A 61 18.24 -17.20 0.17
N SER A 62 17.45 -18.27 0.04
CA SER A 62 17.91 -19.63 -0.27
C SER A 62 18.41 -19.82 -1.72
N ARG A 63 18.11 -18.91 -2.64
CA ARG A 63 18.48 -19.06 -4.06
C ARG A 63 19.92 -18.63 -4.40
N HIS A 64 20.62 -17.91 -3.52
CA HIS A 64 21.92 -17.32 -3.86
C HIS A 64 23.15 -18.00 -3.20
N LEU A 65 22.95 -18.91 -2.23
CA LEU A 65 24.07 -19.49 -1.48
C LEU A 65 24.67 -20.77 -2.08
N LEU A 66 24.05 -21.35 -3.12
CA LEU A 66 24.47 -22.64 -3.70
C LEU A 66 25.02 -22.56 -5.13
N SER A 67 24.93 -21.39 -5.77
CA SER A 67 25.51 -21.17 -7.08
C SER A 67 26.62 -20.15 -6.91
N GLU A 68 27.87 -20.59 -6.83
CA GLU A 68 29.01 -19.69 -7.04
C GLU A 68 28.76 -19.03 -8.39
N ALA A 69 28.39 -17.76 -8.38
CA ALA A 69 28.03 -17.02 -9.58
C ALA A 69 28.85 -15.74 -9.63
N VAL A 70 29.39 -15.47 -10.80
CA VAL A 70 30.11 -14.24 -11.09
C VAL A 70 29.11 -13.26 -11.69
N VAL A 71 29.00 -12.08 -11.07
CA VAL A 71 28.14 -11.00 -11.55
C VAL A 71 28.99 -10.02 -12.35
N LEU A 72 28.62 -9.80 -13.61
CA LEU A 72 29.26 -8.84 -14.50
C LEU A 72 28.37 -7.61 -14.68
N LEU A 73 28.98 -6.42 -14.62
CA LEU A 73 28.34 -5.13 -14.90
C LEU A 73 29.00 -4.52 -16.13
N PHE A 74 28.22 -4.35 -17.19
CA PHE A 74 28.69 -3.79 -18.45
C PHE A 74 28.47 -2.28 -18.50
N ALA A 75 29.29 -1.56 -19.26
CA ALA A 75 29.18 -0.10 -19.40
C ALA A 75 27.86 0.35 -20.05
N ASN A 76 27.19 -0.55 -20.79
CA ASN A 76 25.87 -0.34 -21.36
C ASN A 76 24.71 -0.54 -20.35
N GLY A 77 25.02 -0.81 -19.08
CA GLY A 77 24.04 -0.99 -18.00
C GLY A 77 23.49 -2.40 -17.88
N ILE A 78 23.94 -3.36 -18.69
CA ILE A 78 23.55 -4.76 -18.57
C ILE A 78 24.20 -5.36 -17.32
N ARG A 79 23.42 -6.11 -16.53
CA ARG A 79 23.90 -6.98 -15.44
C ARG A 79 23.70 -8.43 -15.87
N ALA A 80 24.79 -9.19 -15.96
CA ALA A 80 24.74 -10.62 -16.24
C ALA A 80 25.20 -11.40 -15.01
N GLU A 81 24.51 -12.49 -14.70
CA GLU A 81 24.87 -13.42 -13.63
C GLU A 81 25.22 -14.75 -14.27
N LEU A 82 26.48 -15.18 -14.10
CA LEU A 82 27.06 -16.33 -14.78
C LEU A 82 27.53 -17.36 -13.75
N PRO A 83 27.33 -18.67 -13.96
CA PRO A 83 27.90 -19.69 -13.09
C PRO A 83 29.43 -19.60 -13.04
N ALA A 84 30.04 -19.73 -11.86
CA ALA A 84 31.49 -19.74 -11.67
C ALA A 84 32.15 -21.01 -12.23
N ALA A 85 31.37 -22.06 -12.48
CA ALA A 85 31.82 -23.29 -13.13
C ALA A 85 32.07 -23.15 -14.65
N LEU A 86 31.81 -21.98 -15.25
CA LEU A 86 32.02 -21.78 -16.68
C LEU A 86 33.51 -21.77 -17.05
N SER A 87 33.84 -22.40 -18.17
CA SER A 87 35.19 -22.34 -18.74
C SER A 87 35.50 -20.96 -19.33
N PRO A 88 36.79 -20.56 -19.44
CA PRO A 88 37.17 -19.28 -20.02
C PRO A 88 36.63 -19.03 -21.44
N ALA A 89 36.49 -20.09 -22.26
CA ALA A 89 35.93 -19.99 -23.60
C ALA A 89 34.44 -19.64 -23.59
N GLN A 90 33.67 -20.21 -22.65
CA GLN A 90 32.25 -19.92 -22.48
C GLN A 90 32.04 -18.51 -21.92
N ILE A 91 32.87 -18.10 -20.95
CA ILE A 91 32.82 -16.73 -20.41
C ILE A 91 33.07 -15.72 -21.53
N LYS A 92 34.12 -15.93 -22.34
CA LYS A 92 34.41 -15.07 -23.48
C LYS A 92 33.24 -14.99 -24.46
N HIS A 93 32.67 -16.14 -24.85
CA HIS A 93 31.54 -16.18 -25.77
C HIS A 93 30.34 -15.36 -25.28
N TRP A 94 29.99 -15.46 -24.00
CA TRP A 94 28.87 -14.71 -23.42
C TRP A 94 29.17 -13.22 -23.25
N VAL A 95 30.41 -12.86 -22.89
CA VAL A 95 30.84 -11.46 -22.83
C VAL A 95 30.78 -10.81 -24.21
N ASP A 96 31.30 -11.49 -25.24
CA ASP A 96 31.26 -11.01 -26.62
C ASP A 96 29.82 -10.85 -27.15
N ALA A 97 28.87 -11.65 -26.67
CA ALA A 97 27.46 -11.56 -27.06
C ALA A 97 26.69 -10.41 -26.38
N LEU A 98 27.21 -9.87 -25.27
CA LEU A 98 26.52 -8.87 -24.42
C LEU A 98 27.14 -7.46 -24.50
N GLN A 99 28.28 -7.31 -25.18
CA GLN A 99 28.94 -6.04 -25.50
C GLN A 99 28.51 -5.53 -26.89
#